data_AF-A0ABD5DVE1-F1
#
_entry.id   AF-A0ABD5DVE1-F1
#
_cell.length_a   1.000
_cell.length_b   1.000
_cell.length_c   1.000
_cell.angle_alpha   90.00
_cell.angle_beta   90.00
_cell.angle_gamma   90.00
#
_symmetry.space_group_name_H-M   'P 1'
#
loop_
_entity.id
_entity.type
_entity.pdbx_description
1 polymer ?
#
loop_
_entity_poly.entity_id
_entity_poly.type
_entity_poly.pdbx_seq_one_letter_code
_entity_poly.pdbx_strand_id
1 'polypeptide(L)'
;HKGTDPQTIATVVQLAKRQGKTPIVVADKAGFYVNRILAPYINEAMRLLVEGEPIEVIDNALVKFGFPVGPIQLLDEVGIDTGTKIIP
;
A
#
# COMPACT_ATOMS: atom_id res chain seq x y z
N HIS A 1 -4.36 9.45 -16.37
CA HIS A 1 -5.10 8.62 -17.34
C HIS A 1 -4.42 8.64 -18.71
N LYS A 2 -4.75 7.72 -19.63
CA LYS A 2 -4.11 7.63 -20.95
C LYS A 2 -4.16 8.93 -21.78
N GLY A 3 -5.18 9.76 -21.56
CA GLY A 3 -5.34 11.05 -22.25
C GLY A 3 -4.92 12.28 -21.43
N THR A 4 -4.25 12.10 -20.28
CA THR A 4 -3.80 13.25 -19.48
C THR A 4 -2.66 13.96 -20.22
N ASP A 5 -2.83 15.26 -20.45
CA ASP A 5 -1.87 16.10 -21.16
C ASP A 5 -0.47 16.09 -20.47
N PRO A 6 0.64 16.00 -21.22
CA PRO A 6 1.98 15.96 -20.63
C PRO A 6 2.33 17.18 -19.76
N GLN A 7 1.85 18.38 -20.10
CA GLN A 7 2.05 19.60 -19.32
C GLN A 7 1.29 19.52 -17.99
N THR A 8 0.12 18.88 -17.97
CA THR A 8 -0.62 18.63 -16.72
C THR A 8 0.18 17.72 -15.80
N ILE A 9 0.74 16.62 -16.33
CA ILE A 9 1.58 15.70 -15.55
C ILE A 9 2.81 16.43 -15.00
N ALA A 10 3.51 17.19 -15.86
CA ALA A 10 4.70 17.95 -15.47
C ALA A 10 4.38 18.98 -14.36
N THR A 11 3.28 19.71 -14.48
CA THR A 11 2.83 20.69 -13.49
C THR A 11 2.63 20.06 -12.12
N VAL A 12 1.92 18.93 -12.04
CA VAL A 12 1.63 18.24 -10.78
C VAL A 12 2.90 17.63 -10.18
N VAL A 13 3.79 17.07 -11.00
CA VAL A 13 5.10 16.57 -10.55
C VAL A 13 5.94 17.71 -9.94
N GLN A 14 5.97 18.88 -10.56
CA GLN A 14 6.69 20.05 -10.02
C GLN A 14 6.06 20.55 -8.72
N LEU A 15 4.72 20.59 -8.64
CA LEU A 15 4.02 20.96 -7.42
C LEU A 15 4.37 20.01 -6.26
N ALA A 16 4.33 18.69 -6.48
CA ALA A 16 4.69 17.71 -5.47
C ALA A 16 6.14 17.86 -4.99
N LYS A 17 7.08 18.12 -5.90
CA LYS A 17 8.49 18.40 -5.56
C LYS A 17 8.62 19.68 -4.71
N ARG A 18 7.89 20.74 -5.04
CA ARG A 18 7.88 21.99 -4.25
C ARG A 18 7.34 21.78 -2.83
N GLN A 19 6.49 20.79 -2.62
CA GLN A 19 6.00 20.37 -1.30
C GLN A 19 6.96 19.42 -0.57
N GLY A 20 8.16 19.16 -1.11
CA GLY A 20 9.14 18.23 -0.53
C GLY A 20 8.75 16.76 -0.68
N LYS A 21 7.82 16.42 -1.58
CA LYS A 21 7.42 15.03 -1.86
C LYS A 21 8.25 14.44 -3.00
N THR A 22 8.31 13.11 -3.05
CA THR A 22 8.91 12.33 -4.15
C THR A 22 7.80 11.78 -5.05
N PRO A 23 7.40 12.50 -6.12
CA PRO A 23 6.33 12.02 -7.00
C PRO A 23 6.81 10.86 -7.88
N ILE A 24 5.98 9.82 -7.99
CA ILE A 24 6.17 8.70 -8.91
C ILE A 24 4.96 8.67 -9.85
N VAL A 25 5.21 8.81 -11.16
CA VAL A 25 4.15 8.77 -12.17
C VAL A 25 3.81 7.30 -12.47
N VAL A 26 2.54 6.93 -12.29
CA VAL A 26 2.05 5.57 -12.49
C VAL A 26 0.84 5.56 -13.42
N ALA A 27 0.63 4.43 -14.10
CA ALA A 27 -0.56 4.25 -14.92
C ALA A 27 -1.82 4.10 -14.05
N ASP A 28 -2.94 4.57 -14.58
CA ASP A 28 -4.24 4.43 -13.93
C ASP A 28 -4.74 2.98 -14.03
N LYS A 29 -4.86 2.33 -12.88
CA LYS A 29 -5.34 0.97 -12.64
C LYS A 29 -5.89 0.87 -11.21
N ALA A 30 -6.77 -0.09 -10.95
CA ALA A 30 -7.29 -0.36 -9.62
C ALA A 30 -6.13 -0.54 -8.60
N GLY A 31 -6.18 0.20 -7.49
CA GLY A 31 -5.14 0.23 -6.47
C GLY A 31 -3.85 0.99 -6.85
N PHE A 32 -3.80 1.63 -8.01
CA PHE A 32 -2.62 2.30 -8.57
C PHE A 32 -1.36 1.42 -8.48
N TYR A 33 -0.36 1.87 -7.72
CA TYR A 33 0.88 1.14 -7.48
C TYR A 33 0.95 0.60 -6.06
N VAL A 34 0.82 1.47 -5.05
CA VAL A 34 1.02 1.09 -3.64
C VAL A 34 -0.05 0.11 -3.16
N ASN A 35 -1.34 0.46 -3.23
CA ASN A 35 -2.42 -0.41 -2.73
C ASN A 35 -2.50 -1.72 -3.51
N ARG A 36 -2.17 -1.68 -4.80
CA ARG A 36 -2.11 -2.89 -5.64
C ARG A 36 -1.06 -3.90 -5.16
N ILE A 37 0.09 -3.44 -4.67
CA ILE A 37 1.13 -4.30 -4.11
C ILE A 37 0.81 -4.68 -2.65
N LEU A 38 0.18 -3.77 -1.91
CA LEU A 38 -0.19 -3.99 -0.52
C LEU A 38 -1.27 -5.08 -0.37
N ALA A 39 -2.23 -5.15 -1.30
CA ALA A 39 -3.31 -6.12 -1.27
C ALA A 39 -2.83 -7.60 -1.20
N PRO A 40 -1.97 -8.11 -2.12
CA PRO A 40 -1.47 -9.48 -2.01
C PRO A 40 -0.60 -9.70 -0.77
N TYR A 41 0.13 -8.68 -0.30
CA TYR A 41 0.91 -8.74 0.93
C TYR A 41 0.03 -8.97 2.17
N ILE A 42 -1.05 -8.18 2.32
CA ILE A 42 -2.02 -8.36 3.41
C ILE A 42 -2.76 -9.70 3.26
N ASN A 43 -3.16 -10.06 2.03
CA ASN A 43 -3.86 -11.32 1.78
C ASN A 43 -3.02 -12.54 2.19
N GLU A 44 -1.71 -12.50 2.00
CA GLU A 44 -0.84 -13.60 2.42
C GLU A 44 -0.70 -13.67 3.95
N ALA A 45 -0.55 -12.52 4.63
CA ALA A 45 -0.58 -12.48 6.08
C ALA A 45 -1.91 -13.02 6.65
N MET A 46 -3.03 -12.69 6.01
CA MET A 46 -4.35 -13.21 6.40
C MET A 46 -4.49 -14.72 6.14
N ARG A 47 -3.86 -15.26 5.09
CA ARG A 47 -3.84 -16.72 4.84
C ARG A 47 -3.12 -17.46 5.97
N LEU A 48 -1.92 -16.99 6.35
CA LEU A 48 -1.17 -17.57 7.47
C LEU A 48 -1.96 -17.52 8.77
N LEU A 49 -2.65 -16.40 9.02
CA LEU A 49 -3.52 -16.27 10.19
C LEU A 49 -4.67 -17.30 10.17
N VAL A 50 -5.31 -17.51 9.01
CA VAL A 50 -6.39 -18.51 8.85
C VAL A 50 -5.87 -19.94 8.99
N GLU A 51 -4.61 -20.19 8.62
CA GLU A 51 -3.92 -21.48 8.81
C GLU A 51 -3.53 -21.74 10.28
N GLY A 52 -3.65 -20.73 11.14
CA GLY A 52 -3.49 -20.85 12.60
C GLY A 52 -2.21 -20.24 13.15
N GLU A 53 -1.42 -19.54 12.33
CA GLU A 53 -0.24 -18.83 12.83
C GLU A 53 -0.64 -17.66 13.73
N PRO A 54 0.00 -17.48 14.91
CA PRO A 54 -0.30 -16.37 15.79
C PRO A 54 0.02 -15.02 15.14
N ILE A 55 -0.79 -14.00 15.43
CA ILE A 55 -0.63 -12.63 14.92
C ILE A 55 0.79 -12.11 15.21
N GLU A 56 1.27 -12.33 16.43
CA GLU A 56 2.58 -11.86 16.87
C GLU A 56 3.72 -12.51 16.09
N VAL A 57 3.54 -13.77 15.64
CA VAL A 57 4.55 -14.47 14.85
C VAL A 57 4.65 -13.85 13.46
N ILE A 58 3.50 -13.63 12.81
CA ILE A 58 3.41 -13.03 11.47
C ILE A 58 4.00 -11.62 11.48
N ASP A 59 3.56 -10.77 12.41
CA ASP A 59 3.98 -9.37 12.48
C ASP A 59 5.46 -9.23 12.84
N ASN A 60 5.94 -9.97 13.85
CA ASN A 60 7.34 -9.90 14.25
C ASN A 60 8.28 -10.47 13.17
N ALA A 61 7.84 -11.46 12.38
CA ALA A 61 8.63 -11.98 11.27
C ALA A 61 8.89 -10.88 10.23
N LEU A 62 7.89 -10.07 9.89
CA LEU A 62 8.03 -9.03 8.88
C LEU A 62 8.74 -7.78 9.42
N VAL A 63 8.56 -7.46 10.70
CA VAL A 63 9.38 -6.43 11.36
C VAL A 63 10.85 -6.84 11.39
N LYS A 64 11.15 -8.09 11.76
CA LYS A 64 12.52 -8.64 11.74
C LYS A 64 13.11 -8.66 10.32
N PHE A 65 12.29 -8.88 9.30
CA PHE A 65 12.71 -8.79 7.91
C PHE A 65 13.09 -7.36 7.49
N GLY A 66 12.53 -6.35 8.14
CA GLY A 66 12.87 -4.94 7.93
C GLY A 66 11.69 -4.03 7.66
N PHE A 67 10.46 -4.52 7.75
CA PHE A 67 9.29 -3.65 7.70
C PHE A 67 9.19 -2.83 9.00
N PRO A 68 8.72 -1.57 8.93
CA PRO A 68 8.59 -0.73 10.12
C PRO A 68 7.45 -1.19 11.05
N VAL A 69 6.46 -1.88 10.50
CA VAL A 69 5.27 -2.38 11.19
C VAL A 69 4.81 -3.68 10.54
N GLY A 70 4.24 -4.58 11.34
CA GLY A 70 3.69 -5.84 10.85
C GLY A 70 2.42 -5.64 10.00
N PRO A 71 2.10 -6.58 9.10
CA PRO A 71 0.93 -6.49 8.22
C PRO A 71 -0.41 -6.41 8.97
N ILE A 72 -0.55 -7.12 10.09
CA ILE A 72 -1.82 -7.19 10.82
C ILE A 72 -1.99 -5.92 11.66
N GLN A 73 -0.94 -5.48 12.36
CA GLN A 73 -0.93 -4.18 13.02
C GLN A 73 -1.19 -3.02 12.03
N LEU A 74 -0.57 -3.05 10.84
CA LEU A 74 -0.81 -2.03 9.81
C LEU A 74 -2.28 -1.98 9.40
N LEU A 75 -2.93 -3.14 9.25
CA LEU A 75 -4.35 -3.22 8.90
C LEU A 75 -5.24 -2.65 10.01
N ASP A 76 -4.87 -2.85 11.28
CA ASP A 76 -5.58 -2.28 12.43
C ASP A 76 -5.46 -0.75 12.48
N GLU A 77 -4.26 -0.21 12.27
CA GLU A 77 -4.01 1.24 12.22
C GLU A 77 -4.77 1.94 11.09
N VAL A 78 -4.92 1.28 9.94
CA VAL A 78 -5.70 1.79 8.79
C VAL A 78 -7.21 1.65 9.01
N GLY A 79 -7.62 0.63 9.75
CA GLY A 79 -9.01 0.21 9.89
C GLY A 79 -9.42 -0.82 8.83
N ILE A 80 -9.90 -1.96 9.29
CA ILE A 80 -10.32 -3.09 8.45
C ILE A 80 -11.44 -2.69 7.47
N ASP A 81 -12.36 -1.82 7.90
CA ASP A 81 -13.47 -1.34 7.07
C ASP A 81 -12.99 -0.43 5.93
N THR A 82 -11.89 0.29 6.13
CA THR A 82 -11.27 1.11 5.09
C THR A 82 -10.51 0.21 4.12
N GLY A 83 -9.74 -0.76 4.63
CA GLY A 83 -9.04 -1.74 3.81
C GLY A 83 -9.97 -2.48 2.84
N THR A 84 -11.08 -3.02 3.34
CA THR A 84 -12.05 -3.76 2.51
C THR A 84 -12.68 -2.94 1.39
N LYS A 85 -12.75 -1.60 1.51
CA LYS A 85 -13.33 -0.72 0.48
C LYS A 85 -12.34 -0.34 -0.64
N ILE A 86 -11.03 -0.48 -0.39
CA ILE A 86 -9.97 0.03 -1.29
C ILE A 86 -9.10 -1.06 -1.90
N ILE A 87 -9.28 -2.32 -1.49
CA ILE A 87 -8.60 -3.48 -2.09
C ILE A 87 -9.13 -3.66 -3.53
N PRO A 88 -8.24 -3.72 -4.54
CA PRO A 88 -8.61 -3.89 -5.95
C PRO A 88 -9.11 -5.29 -6.31
#